data_AF-A0A1B6MQG8-F1
#
_entry.id   AF-A0A1B6MQG8-F1
#
_cell.length_a   1.000
_cell.length_b   1.000
_cell.length_c   1.000
_cell.angle_alpha   90.00
_cell.angle_beta   90.00
_cell.angle_gamma   90.00
#
_symmetry.space_group_name_H-M   'P 1'
#
loop_
_entity.id
_entity.type
_entity.pdbx_description
1 polymer ?
#
loop_
_entity_poly.entity_id
_entity_poly.type
_entity_poly.pdbx_seq_one_letter_code
_entity_poly.pdbx_strand_id
1 'polypeptide(L)'
;LVKATERLEGLSESLGERETQVEDLRSAAEPLQASCSPEVAREIEAAVTEAVTAWQDTVTSLQGLCTRYQHAVKLWKQYKEATQSLNQWADSAAEDVDSLDPRQAIGHVKVCEERLAEQQQRLADLHALVAQIAADVGLDADSLLGPEVAALGHKLEDVRESLSALVEAAEDKAQHQQLCSEDLLQAKTFLTTVQKSLEAVDS
;
A
#
# COMPACT_ATOMS: atom_id res chain seq x y z
N LEU A 1 -12.20 -13.46 5.79
CA LEU A 1 -13.20 -13.04 4.77
C LEU A 1 -14.46 -13.91 4.80
N VAL A 2 -14.36 -15.24 4.69
CA VAL A 2 -15.54 -16.15 4.71
C VAL A 2 -16.45 -15.97 5.94
N LYS A 3 -15.88 -15.88 7.16
CA LYS A 3 -16.66 -15.61 8.39
C LYS A 3 -17.36 -14.24 8.43
N ALA A 4 -16.86 -13.26 7.68
CA ALA A 4 -17.47 -11.93 7.62
C ALA A 4 -18.61 -11.91 6.60
N THR A 5 -18.48 -12.64 5.49
CA THR A 5 -19.55 -12.82 4.49
C THR A 5 -20.71 -13.65 5.04
N GLU A 6 -20.45 -14.73 5.79
CA GLU A 6 -21.50 -15.52 6.45
C GLU A 6 -22.28 -14.69 7.49
N ARG A 7 -21.58 -13.81 8.23
CA ARG A 7 -22.23 -12.87 9.17
C ARG A 7 -23.10 -11.82 8.47
N LEU A 8 -22.69 -11.37 7.27
CA LEU A 8 -23.47 -10.41 6.48
C LEU A 8 -24.72 -11.06 5.86
N GLU A 9 -24.63 -12.30 5.41
CA GLU A 9 -25.79 -13.07 4.93
C GLU A 9 -26.80 -13.30 6.05
N GLY A 10 -26.36 -13.74 7.24
CA GLY A 10 -27.26 -13.89 8.38
C GLY A 10 -27.89 -12.58 8.85
N LEU A 11 -27.16 -11.45 8.75
CA LEU A 11 -27.72 -10.12 8.99
C LEU A 11 -28.79 -9.74 7.96
N SER A 12 -28.59 -10.08 6.68
CA SER A 12 -29.57 -9.83 5.62
C SER A 12 -30.87 -10.61 5.83
N GLU A 13 -30.78 -11.87 6.25
CA GLU A 13 -31.96 -12.69 6.57
C GLU A 13 -32.72 -12.10 7.77
N SER A 14 -32.00 -11.75 8.84
CA SER A 14 -32.61 -11.12 10.03
C SER A 14 -33.26 -9.76 9.74
N LEU A 15 -32.73 -9.01 8.77
CA LEU A 15 -33.32 -7.76 8.31
C LEU A 15 -34.66 -8.01 7.60
N GLY A 16 -34.73 -9.02 6.73
CA GLY A 16 -35.98 -9.36 6.04
C GLY A 16 -37.08 -9.80 7.00
N GLU A 17 -36.75 -10.61 8.01
CA GLU A 17 -37.70 -11.01 9.06
C GLU A 17 -38.24 -9.80 9.83
N ARG A 18 -37.38 -8.83 10.13
CA ARG A 18 -37.73 -7.65 10.92
C ARG A 18 -38.51 -6.60 10.10
N GLU A 19 -38.29 -6.55 8.78
CA GLU A 19 -39.14 -5.79 7.85
C GLU A 19 -40.57 -6.29 7.86
N THR A 20 -40.75 -7.62 7.77
CA THR A 20 -42.08 -8.26 7.84
C THR A 20 -42.76 -7.96 9.17
N GLN A 21 -42.04 -8.03 10.29
CA GLN A 21 -42.59 -7.71 11.61
C GLN A 21 -43.07 -6.24 11.74
N VAL A 22 -42.38 -5.29 11.09
CA VAL A 22 -42.79 -3.88 11.08
C VAL A 22 -44.03 -3.67 10.21
N GLU A 23 -44.15 -4.39 9.10
CA GLU A 23 -45.35 -4.37 8.26
C GLU A 23 -46.57 -5.00 8.96
N ASP A 24 -46.36 -6.09 9.68
CA ASP A 24 -47.38 -6.72 10.52
C ASP A 24 -47.83 -5.80 11.66
N LEU A 25 -46.89 -5.11 12.33
CA LEU A 25 -47.20 -4.13 13.38
C LEU A 25 -48.10 -3.01 12.85
N ARG A 26 -47.80 -2.47 11.66
CA ARG A 26 -48.63 -1.44 11.01
C ARG A 26 -50.02 -1.98 10.70
N SER A 27 -50.09 -3.16 10.09
CA SER A 27 -51.35 -3.80 9.69
C SER A 27 -52.25 -4.13 10.90
N ALA A 28 -51.65 -4.53 12.03
CA ALA A 28 -52.37 -4.80 13.26
C ALA A 28 -52.81 -3.52 14.00
N ALA A 29 -52.09 -2.41 13.83
CA ALA A 29 -52.40 -1.13 14.46
C ALA A 29 -53.61 -0.42 13.82
N GLU A 30 -53.80 -0.54 12.50
CA GLU A 30 -54.93 0.08 11.78
C GLU A 30 -56.32 -0.25 12.37
N PRO A 31 -56.71 -1.53 12.57
CA PRO A 31 -58.02 -1.85 13.15
C PRO A 31 -58.13 -1.46 14.63
N LEU A 32 -57.02 -1.43 15.38
CA LEU A 32 -57.01 -1.01 16.79
C LEU A 32 -57.23 0.49 16.92
N GLN A 33 -56.59 1.31 16.08
CA GLN A 33 -56.82 2.75 16.04
C GLN A 33 -58.26 3.10 15.68
N ALA A 34 -58.87 2.36 14.75
CA ALA A 34 -60.25 2.58 14.32
C ALA A 34 -61.31 2.20 15.38
N SER A 35 -60.97 1.32 16.33
CA SER A 35 -61.89 0.79 17.35
C SER A 35 -61.67 1.35 18.76
N CYS A 36 -60.54 2.02 19.00
CA CYS A 36 -60.18 2.58 20.31
C CYS A 36 -60.61 4.04 20.49
N SER A 37 -60.49 4.54 21.71
CA SER A 37 -60.67 5.97 22.01
C SER A 37 -59.58 6.81 21.33
N PRO A 38 -59.84 8.11 21.06
CA PRO A 38 -58.87 8.98 20.36
C PRO A 38 -57.51 9.06 21.06
N GLU A 39 -57.50 8.98 22.39
CA GLU A 39 -56.29 9.07 23.20
C GLU A 39 -55.43 7.80 23.07
N VAL A 40 -56.07 6.62 23.14
CA VAL A 40 -55.41 5.32 22.92
C VAL A 40 -54.97 5.16 21.46
N ALA A 41 -55.78 5.61 20.50
CA ALA A 41 -55.41 5.59 19.08
C ALA A 41 -54.14 6.42 18.82
N ARG A 42 -54.02 7.60 19.46
CA ARG A 42 -52.82 8.44 19.37
C ARG A 42 -51.59 7.80 20.01
N GLU A 43 -51.74 7.10 21.13
CA GLU A 43 -50.64 6.34 21.75
C GLU A 43 -50.17 5.19 20.86
N ILE A 44 -51.10 4.45 20.24
CA ILE A 44 -50.79 3.39 19.28
C ILE A 44 -50.07 3.97 18.06
N GLU A 45 -50.57 5.07 17.49
CA GLU A 45 -49.93 5.77 16.37
C GLU A 45 -48.50 6.19 16.73
N ALA A 46 -48.30 6.83 17.89
CA ALA A 46 -46.97 7.25 18.35
C ALA A 46 -46.00 6.07 18.48
N ALA A 47 -46.43 4.96 19.09
CA ALA A 47 -45.60 3.78 19.26
C ALA A 47 -45.25 3.10 17.92
N VAL A 48 -46.20 3.04 16.98
CA VAL A 48 -45.95 2.50 15.64
C VAL A 48 -45.01 3.38 14.85
N THR A 49 -45.20 4.71 14.90
CA THR A 49 -44.27 5.67 14.26
C THR A 49 -42.87 5.53 14.83
N GLU A 50 -42.71 5.46 16.15
CA GLU A 50 -41.40 5.29 16.79
C GLU A 50 -40.72 3.99 16.35
N ALA A 51 -41.43 2.86 16.36
CA ALA A 51 -40.89 1.57 15.94
C ALA A 51 -40.48 1.56 14.46
N VAL A 52 -41.30 2.17 13.60
CA VAL A 52 -41.03 2.33 12.16
C VAL A 52 -39.79 3.19 11.93
N THR A 53 -39.67 4.33 12.61
CA THR A 53 -38.53 5.23 12.46
C THR A 53 -37.25 4.56 12.95
N ALA A 54 -37.28 3.89 14.11
CA ALA A 54 -36.12 3.15 14.63
C ALA A 54 -35.66 2.03 13.67
N TRP A 55 -36.61 1.37 13.01
CA TRP A 55 -36.31 0.39 11.97
C TRP A 55 -35.64 1.03 10.75
N GLN A 56 -36.19 2.12 10.23
CA GLN A 56 -35.64 2.85 9.08
C GLN A 56 -34.22 3.39 9.36
N ASP A 57 -33.98 3.88 10.57
CA ASP A 57 -32.66 4.32 11.01
C ASP A 57 -31.66 3.15 11.03
N THR A 58 -32.11 1.98 11.51
CA THR A 58 -31.29 0.76 11.54
C THR A 58 -30.92 0.30 10.13
N VAL A 59 -31.89 0.28 9.20
CA VAL A 59 -31.66 -0.07 7.78
C VAL A 59 -30.67 0.90 7.15
N THR A 60 -30.84 2.20 7.35
CA THR A 60 -29.96 3.24 6.81
C THR A 60 -28.53 3.10 7.34
N SER A 61 -28.40 2.88 8.65
CA SER A 61 -27.10 2.67 9.30
C SER A 61 -26.38 1.44 8.76
N LEU A 62 -27.10 0.32 8.58
CA LEU A 62 -26.54 -0.93 8.03
C LEU A 62 -26.16 -0.80 6.55
N GLN A 63 -26.96 -0.11 5.74
CA GLN A 63 -26.59 0.21 4.36
C GLN A 63 -25.30 1.03 4.32
N GLY A 64 -25.18 2.05 5.16
CA GLY A 64 -23.94 2.83 5.29
C GLY A 64 -22.74 1.99 5.70
N LEU A 65 -22.93 1.04 6.63
CA LEU A 65 -21.89 0.10 7.03
C LEU A 65 -21.46 -0.81 5.86
N CYS A 66 -22.42 -1.39 5.13
CA CYS A 66 -22.16 -2.20 3.94
C CYS A 66 -21.37 -1.44 2.88
N THR A 67 -21.73 -0.19 2.60
CA THR A 67 -21.00 0.67 1.66
C THR A 67 -19.56 0.89 2.09
N ARG A 68 -19.31 1.17 3.38
CA ARG A 68 -17.94 1.31 3.92
C ARG A 68 -17.13 0.03 3.80
N TYR A 69 -17.69 -1.14 4.16
CA TYR A 69 -16.99 -2.42 4.00
C TYR A 69 -16.70 -2.76 2.53
N GLN A 70 -17.64 -2.50 1.62
CA GLN A 70 -17.40 -2.71 0.18
C GLN A 70 -16.30 -1.80 -0.34
N HIS A 71 -16.23 -0.56 0.14
CA HIS A 71 -15.16 0.37 -0.18
C HIS A 71 -13.81 -0.14 0.36
N ALA A 72 -13.74 -0.54 1.64
CA ALA A 72 -12.57 -1.14 2.25
C ALA A 72 -12.04 -2.37 1.47
N VAL A 73 -12.93 -3.24 0.99
CA VAL A 73 -12.53 -4.39 0.15
C VAL A 73 -11.90 -3.97 -1.18
N LYS A 74 -12.39 -2.89 -1.81
CA LYS A 74 -11.79 -2.36 -3.04
C LYS A 74 -10.40 -1.79 -2.76
N LEU A 75 -10.26 -0.99 -1.70
CA LEU A 75 -8.97 -0.44 -1.28
C LEU A 75 -7.98 -1.56 -0.93
N TRP A 76 -8.44 -2.64 -0.28
CA TRP A 76 -7.59 -3.79 0.02
C TRP A 76 -7.01 -4.47 -1.23
N LYS A 77 -7.80 -4.55 -2.32
CA LYS A 77 -7.30 -5.09 -3.59
C LYS A 77 -6.21 -4.19 -4.18
N GLN A 78 -6.43 -2.88 -4.19
CA GLN A 78 -5.45 -1.90 -4.67
C GLN A 78 -4.16 -1.95 -3.84
N TYR A 79 -4.29 -2.04 -2.51
CA TYR A 79 -3.17 -2.23 -1.59
C TYR A 79 -2.35 -3.47 -1.95
N LYS A 80 -3.01 -4.61 -2.16
CA LYS A 80 -2.34 -5.87 -2.49
C LYS A 80 -1.61 -5.80 -3.84
N GLU A 81 -2.23 -5.22 -4.85
CA GLU A 81 -1.63 -5.06 -6.18
C GLU A 81 -0.41 -4.13 -6.15
N ALA A 82 -0.52 -2.99 -5.45
CA ALA A 82 0.58 -2.05 -5.28
C ALA A 82 1.74 -2.66 -4.48
N THR A 83 1.44 -3.40 -3.41
CA THR A 83 2.44 -4.13 -2.61
C THR A 83 3.16 -5.19 -3.44
N GLN A 84 2.44 -5.94 -4.27
CA GLN A 84 3.03 -6.93 -5.15
C GLN A 84 3.95 -6.28 -6.20
N SER A 85 3.50 -5.19 -6.83
CA SER A 85 4.31 -4.43 -7.78
C SER A 85 5.59 -3.89 -7.16
N LEU A 86 5.51 -3.38 -5.93
CA LEU A 86 6.64 -2.82 -5.20
C LEU A 86 7.64 -3.92 -4.80
N ASN A 87 7.16 -5.07 -4.32
CA ASN A 87 8.02 -6.22 -4.04
C ASN A 87 8.73 -6.73 -5.27
N GLN A 88 8.03 -6.90 -6.39
CA GLN A 88 8.64 -7.35 -7.65
C GLN A 88 9.72 -6.39 -8.15
N TRP A 89 9.49 -5.09 -8.00
CA TRP A 89 10.51 -4.09 -8.32
C TRP A 89 11.70 -4.18 -7.37
N ALA A 90 11.47 -4.29 -6.06
CA ALA A 90 12.55 -4.39 -5.07
C ALA A 90 13.40 -5.65 -5.28
N ASP A 91 12.78 -6.79 -5.60
CA ASP A 91 13.47 -8.05 -5.91
C ASP A 91 14.31 -7.91 -7.19
N SER A 92 13.74 -7.35 -8.26
CA SER A 92 14.46 -7.08 -9.51
C SER A 92 15.61 -6.10 -9.32
N ALA A 93 15.41 -5.05 -8.52
CA ALA A 93 16.44 -4.06 -8.25
C ALA A 93 17.61 -4.66 -7.47
N ALA A 94 17.34 -5.56 -6.50
CA ALA A 94 18.38 -6.29 -5.78
C ALA A 94 19.18 -7.23 -6.71
N GLU A 95 18.50 -7.98 -7.58
CA GLU A 95 19.16 -8.85 -8.58
C GLU A 95 20.00 -8.06 -9.60
N ASP A 96 19.51 -6.90 -10.04
CA ASP A 96 20.24 -6.02 -10.97
C ASP A 96 21.51 -5.45 -10.31
N VAL A 97 21.42 -5.04 -9.04
CA VAL A 97 22.56 -4.54 -8.26
C VAL A 97 23.64 -5.61 -8.09
N ASP A 98 23.26 -6.87 -7.83
CA ASP A 98 24.20 -7.98 -7.68
C ASP A 98 24.92 -8.37 -8.99
N SER A 99 24.35 -8.03 -10.16
CA SER A 99 24.86 -8.46 -11.47
C SER A 99 25.55 -7.35 -12.29
N LEU A 100 25.50 -6.09 -11.83
CA LEU A 100 26.01 -4.93 -12.56
C LEU A 100 27.54 -4.83 -12.52
N ASP A 101 28.15 -4.64 -13.70
CA ASP A 101 29.57 -4.25 -13.79
C ASP A 101 29.74 -2.82 -13.24
N PRO A 102 30.75 -2.55 -12.39
CA PRO A 102 30.96 -1.23 -11.78
C PRO A 102 31.07 -0.06 -12.76
N ARG A 103 31.45 -0.30 -14.02
CA ARG A 103 31.51 0.76 -15.04
C ARG A 103 30.13 1.17 -15.58
N GLN A 104 29.14 0.30 -15.47
CA GLN A 104 27.74 0.56 -15.87
C GLN A 104 26.87 0.92 -14.66
N ALA A 105 27.33 0.59 -13.44
CA ALA A 105 26.66 0.86 -12.18
C ALA A 105 26.25 2.33 -11.99
N ILE A 106 27.13 3.31 -12.29
CA ILE A 106 26.83 4.74 -12.07
C ILE A 106 25.63 5.21 -12.91
N GLY A 107 25.52 4.76 -14.16
CA GLY A 107 24.40 5.12 -15.04
C GLY A 107 23.10 4.40 -14.68
N HIS A 108 23.19 3.13 -14.29
CA HIS A 108 22.04 2.33 -13.87
C HIS A 108 21.47 2.77 -12.51
N VAL A 109 22.32 3.13 -11.56
CA VAL A 109 21.86 3.57 -10.23
C VAL A 109 21.04 4.84 -10.32
N LYS A 110 21.39 5.79 -11.19
CA LYS A 110 20.58 7.02 -11.38
C LYS A 110 19.14 6.73 -11.83
N VAL A 111 18.95 5.75 -12.72
CA VAL A 111 17.61 5.31 -13.15
C VAL A 111 16.89 4.58 -12.01
N CYS A 112 17.61 3.81 -11.21
CA CYS A 112 17.06 3.16 -10.02
C CYS A 112 16.68 4.15 -8.91
N GLU A 113 17.42 5.26 -8.72
CA GLU A 113 17.10 6.33 -7.77
C GLU A 113 15.81 7.07 -8.13
N GLU A 114 15.63 7.42 -9.41
CA GLU A 114 14.38 8.04 -9.88
C GLU A 114 13.18 7.11 -9.65
N ARG A 115 13.34 5.82 -9.91
CA ARG A 115 12.29 4.81 -9.66
C ARG A 115 12.07 4.55 -8.16
N LEU A 116 13.11 4.66 -7.34
CA LEU A 116 13.02 4.54 -5.89
C LEU A 116 12.20 5.68 -5.29
N ALA A 117 12.39 6.91 -5.76
CA ALA A 117 11.57 8.05 -5.34
C ALA A 117 10.08 7.84 -5.67
N GLU A 118 9.78 7.29 -6.85
CA GLU A 118 8.42 6.90 -7.23
C GLU A 118 7.86 5.80 -6.30
N GLN A 119 8.67 4.80 -5.92
CA GLN A 119 8.23 3.76 -4.98
C GLN A 119 8.03 4.29 -3.55
N GLN A 120 8.83 5.26 -3.09
CA GLN A 120 8.62 5.93 -1.80
C GLN A 120 7.31 6.71 -1.77
N GLN A 121 6.98 7.42 -2.85
CA GLN A 121 5.67 8.06 -2.98
C GLN A 121 4.54 7.03 -2.95
N ARG A 122 4.72 5.91 -3.66
CA ARG A 122 3.73 4.82 -3.68
C ARG A 122 3.57 4.16 -2.30
N LEU A 123 4.61 4.10 -1.48
CA LEU A 123 4.54 3.66 -0.09
C LEU A 123 3.73 4.64 0.78
N ALA A 124 3.89 5.94 0.58
CA ALA A 124 3.06 6.95 1.25
C ALA A 124 1.58 6.80 0.87
N ASP A 125 1.30 6.53 -0.42
CA ASP A 125 -0.05 6.24 -0.89
C ASP A 125 -0.61 4.95 -0.26
N LEU A 126 0.23 3.93 -0.05
CA LEU A 126 -0.16 2.70 0.68
C LEU A 126 -0.50 2.98 2.14
N HIS A 127 0.25 3.83 2.84
CA HIS A 127 -0.12 4.26 4.19
C HIS A 127 -1.48 4.98 4.21
N ALA A 128 -1.74 5.85 3.25
CA ALA A 128 -3.03 6.53 3.13
C ALA A 128 -4.18 5.53 2.86
N LEU A 129 -3.96 4.53 2.00
CA LEU A 129 -4.92 3.45 1.77
C LEU A 129 -5.20 2.65 3.05
N VAL A 130 -4.17 2.31 3.82
CA VAL A 130 -4.32 1.61 5.10
C VAL A 130 -5.12 2.43 6.11
N ALA A 131 -4.83 3.72 6.23
CA ALA A 131 -5.58 4.62 7.11
C ALA A 131 -7.07 4.69 6.71
N GLN A 132 -7.35 4.75 5.41
CA GLN A 132 -8.73 4.77 4.90
C GLN A 132 -9.45 3.43 5.13
N ILE A 133 -8.78 2.29 4.92
CA ILE A 133 -9.33 0.96 5.23
C ILE A 133 -9.64 0.85 6.72
N ALA A 134 -8.73 1.29 7.58
CA ALA A 134 -8.89 1.27 9.03
C ALA A 134 -10.09 2.13 9.48
N ALA A 135 -10.23 3.34 8.93
CA ALA A 135 -11.37 4.21 9.16
C ALA A 135 -12.70 3.58 8.70
N ASP A 136 -12.73 2.95 7.51
CA ASP A 136 -13.94 2.33 6.96
C ASP A 136 -14.37 1.08 7.75
N VAL A 137 -13.42 0.33 8.29
CA VAL A 137 -13.65 -0.89 9.09
C VAL A 137 -13.82 -0.59 10.59
N GLY A 138 -13.46 0.61 11.04
CA GLY A 138 -13.51 1.02 12.45
C GLY A 138 -12.41 0.38 13.31
N LEU A 139 -11.26 0.07 12.71
CA LEU A 139 -10.09 -0.48 13.39
C LEU A 139 -8.95 0.55 13.42
N ASP A 140 -7.97 0.30 14.27
CA ASP A 140 -6.77 1.13 14.32
C ASP A 140 -5.80 0.74 13.20
N ALA A 141 -5.30 1.74 12.46
CA ALA A 141 -4.47 1.55 11.27
C ALA A 141 -3.15 0.81 11.60
N ASP A 142 -2.58 1.15 12.76
CA ASP A 142 -1.33 0.57 13.26
C ASP A 142 -1.50 -0.91 13.65
N SER A 143 -2.72 -1.34 13.99
CA SER A 143 -3.02 -2.71 14.38
C SER A 143 -3.35 -3.64 13.20
N LEU A 144 -3.87 -3.08 12.10
CA LEU A 144 -4.43 -3.87 11.00
C LEU A 144 -3.38 -4.24 9.94
N LEU A 145 -2.68 -3.23 9.42
CA LEU A 145 -1.75 -3.37 8.29
C LEU A 145 -0.44 -2.59 8.50
N GLY A 146 -0.35 -1.76 9.55
CA GLY A 146 0.85 -0.98 9.88
C GLY A 146 2.16 -1.78 9.84
N PRO A 147 2.24 -2.99 10.45
CA PRO A 147 3.47 -3.78 10.44
C PRO A 147 3.91 -4.27 9.05
N GLU A 148 2.95 -4.62 8.17
CA GLU A 148 3.28 -5.04 6.79
C GLU A 148 3.80 -3.86 5.96
N VAL A 149 3.18 -2.68 6.07
CA VAL A 149 3.66 -1.51 5.32
C VAL A 149 4.99 -1.01 5.86
N ALA A 150 5.20 -1.08 7.17
CA ALA A 150 6.51 -0.80 7.78
C ALA A 150 7.59 -1.76 7.27
N ALA A 151 7.29 -3.05 7.12
CA ALA A 151 8.22 -4.03 6.55
C ALA A 151 8.58 -3.73 5.08
N LEU A 152 7.60 -3.28 4.27
CA LEU A 152 7.87 -2.82 2.90
C LEU A 152 8.73 -1.55 2.89
N GLY A 153 8.50 -0.63 3.83
CA GLY A 153 9.33 0.56 4.01
C GLY A 153 10.78 0.19 4.32
N HIS A 154 11.00 -0.75 5.25
CA HIS A 154 12.33 -1.27 5.54
C HIS A 154 12.99 -1.92 4.33
N LYS A 155 12.27 -2.74 3.56
CA LYS A 155 12.82 -3.38 2.37
C LYS A 155 13.24 -2.36 1.29
N LEU A 156 12.47 -1.29 1.09
CA LEU A 156 12.85 -0.20 0.17
C LEU A 156 14.08 0.55 0.67
N GLU A 157 14.19 0.73 1.99
CA GLU A 157 15.34 1.36 2.62
C GLU A 157 16.61 0.51 2.44
N ASP A 158 16.52 -0.80 2.63
CA ASP A 158 17.64 -1.73 2.38
C ASP A 158 18.11 -1.69 0.91
N VAL A 159 17.18 -1.59 -0.04
CA VAL A 159 17.49 -1.42 -1.46
C VAL A 159 18.19 -0.08 -1.72
N ARG A 160 17.74 1.00 -1.05
CA ARG A 160 18.39 2.32 -1.14
C ARG A 160 19.83 2.26 -0.64
N GLU A 161 20.05 1.70 0.55
CA GLU A 161 21.39 1.58 1.14
C GLU A 161 22.33 0.76 0.24
N SER A 162 21.83 -0.34 -0.33
CA SER A 162 22.58 -1.19 -1.26
C SER A 162 22.96 -0.45 -2.56
N LEU A 163 22.05 0.37 -3.11
CA LEU A 163 22.32 1.22 -4.28
C LEU A 163 23.38 2.27 -3.96
N SER A 164 23.29 2.94 -2.81
CA SER A 164 24.29 3.93 -2.38
C SER A 164 25.67 3.30 -2.21
N ALA A 165 25.76 2.14 -1.57
CA ALA A 165 27.03 1.41 -1.44
C ALA A 165 27.62 0.99 -2.79
N LEU A 166 26.78 0.60 -3.75
CA LEU A 166 27.22 0.27 -5.11
C LEU A 166 27.81 1.50 -5.83
N VAL A 167 27.20 2.68 -5.66
CA VAL A 167 27.72 3.94 -6.23
C VAL A 167 29.09 4.27 -5.66
N GLU A 168 29.23 4.25 -4.33
CA GLU A 168 30.51 4.50 -3.67
C GLU A 168 31.60 3.54 -4.16
N ALA A 169 31.30 2.23 -4.23
CA ALA A 169 32.23 1.23 -4.73
C ALA A 169 32.59 1.41 -6.22
N ALA A 170 31.63 1.84 -7.04
CA ALA A 170 31.85 2.13 -8.45
C ALA A 170 32.72 3.38 -8.66
N GLU A 171 32.50 4.43 -7.88
CA GLU A 171 33.31 5.66 -7.88
C GLU A 171 34.74 5.38 -7.43
N ASP A 172 34.94 4.63 -6.34
CA ASP A 172 36.26 4.24 -5.84
C ASP A 172 37.03 3.43 -6.89
N LYS A 173 36.36 2.47 -7.54
CA LYS A 173 36.99 1.67 -8.60
C LYS A 173 37.33 2.52 -9.83
N ALA A 174 36.48 3.50 -10.19
CA ALA A 174 36.76 4.41 -11.29
C ALA A 174 37.98 5.30 -10.99
N GLN A 175 38.07 5.85 -9.79
CA GLN A 175 39.24 6.64 -9.34
C GLN A 175 40.51 5.80 -9.36
N HIS A 176 40.47 4.58 -8.81
CA HIS A 176 41.64 3.70 -8.79
C HIS A 176 42.08 3.29 -10.21
N GLN A 177 41.15 3.06 -11.14
CA GLN A 177 41.49 2.77 -12.53
C GLN A 177 42.16 3.96 -13.23
N GLN A 178 41.71 5.18 -12.92
CA GLN A 178 42.32 6.40 -13.45
C GLN A 178 43.77 6.54 -12.96
N LEU A 179 44.01 6.38 -11.65
CA LEU A 179 45.36 6.43 -11.07
C LEU A 179 46.29 5.38 -11.68
N CYS A 180 45.85 4.12 -11.77
CA CYS A 180 46.64 3.06 -12.40
C CYS A 180 46.94 3.35 -13.88
N SER A 181 46.00 3.98 -14.60
CA SER A 181 46.20 4.37 -16.00
C SER A 181 47.24 5.48 -16.12
N GLU A 182 47.21 6.47 -15.23
CA GLU A 182 48.21 7.54 -15.15
C GLU A 182 49.60 6.97 -14.84
N ASP A 183 49.71 6.08 -13.86
CA ASP A 183 50.96 5.40 -13.49
C ASP A 183 51.50 4.55 -14.65
N LEU A 184 50.65 3.80 -15.36
CA LEU A 184 51.06 3.04 -16.54
C LEU A 184 51.59 3.94 -17.65
N LEU A 185 50.97 5.10 -17.86
CA LEU A 185 51.37 6.06 -18.88
C LEU A 185 52.71 6.72 -18.53
N GLN A 186 52.93 7.02 -17.25
CA GLN A 186 54.22 7.48 -16.71
C GLN A 186 55.30 6.40 -16.86
N ALA A 187 55.02 5.15 -16.48
CA ALA A 187 55.96 4.05 -16.64
C ALA A 187 56.32 3.82 -18.11
N LYS A 188 55.34 3.88 -19.01
CA LYS A 188 55.56 3.76 -20.46
C LYS A 188 56.44 4.88 -21.00
N THR A 189 56.18 6.13 -20.63
CA THR A 189 56.98 7.28 -21.06
C THR A 189 58.42 7.20 -20.52
N PHE A 190 58.59 6.78 -19.27
CA PHE A 190 59.90 6.50 -18.68
C PHE A 190 60.67 5.42 -19.45
N LEU A 191 60.06 4.25 -19.69
CA LEU A 191 60.68 3.16 -20.45
C LEU A 191 61.04 3.58 -21.87
N THR A 192 60.18 4.35 -22.53
CA THR A 192 60.46 4.89 -23.87
C THR A 192 61.66 5.85 -23.85
N THR A 193 61.83 6.62 -22.78
CA THR A 193 62.96 7.54 -22.60
C THR A 193 64.26 6.77 -22.36
N VAL A 194 64.22 5.73 -21.53
CA VAL A 194 65.35 4.83 -21.29
C VAL A 194 65.76 4.13 -22.58
N GLN A 195 64.81 3.60 -23.35
CA GLN A 195 65.08 2.97 -24.64
C GLN A 195 65.80 3.91 -25.60
N LYS A 196 65.29 5.13 -25.80
CA LYS A 196 65.93 6.13 -26.67
C LYS A 196 67.34 6.50 -26.20
N SER A 197 67.55 6.55 -24.89
CA SER A 197 68.87 6.85 -24.32
C SER A 197 69.85 5.71 -24.56
N LEU A 198 69.40 4.46 -24.52
CA LEU A 198 70.23 3.29 -24.83
C LEU A 198 70.61 3.25 -26.32
N GLU A 199 69.65 3.49 -27.21
CA GLU A 199 69.88 3.58 -28.66
C GLU A 199 70.88 4.69 -29.03
N ALA A 200 70.89 5.79 -28.27
CA ALA A 200 71.84 6.90 -28.45
C ALA A 200 73.25 6.61 -27.91
N VAL A 201 73.43 5.63 -27.03
CA VAL A 201 74.73 5.22 -26.47
C VAL A 201 75.40 4.12 -27.30
N ASP A 202 74.61 3.31 -28.02
CA ASP A 202 75.10 2.28 -28.95
C ASP A 202 75.40 2.83 -30.38
N SER A 203 75.27 4.14 -30.61
CA SER A 203 75.57 4.86 -31.87
C SER A 203 76.87 5.66 -31.78
#